data_AF-A0A6C2DVY4-F1
#
_entry.id   AF-A0A6C2DVY4-F1
#
_cell.length_a   1.000
_cell.length_b   1.000
_cell.length_c   1.000
_cell.angle_alpha   90.00
_cell.angle_beta   90.00
_cell.angle_gamma   90.00
#
_symmetry.space_group_name_H-M   'P 1'
#
loop_
_entity.id
_entity.type
_entity.pdbx_description
1 polymer ?
#
loop_
_entity_poly.entity_id
_entity_poly.type
_entity_poly.pdbx_seq_one_letter_code
_entity_poly.pdbx_strand_id
1 'polypeptide(L)'
;MSNQSYLPEADQAQKFMLFAQHGWADTAQDIGYLARSLVDANTPTYVPNLGWLDTWLTIAPLIDKVETIATEAISTYPQLPLRIVGHSMGGLIWLEVLNRHPEWWGKVHSLVLVASPVGGSDLGRLFDPLAMSPLIARDLGKNRRSIAEAIAAKIPTLSIVGDLGNNTDGTVPVNCSQFAYANFVRLQGLRHATLKNHPQVAAAIRQFWSNPEIAPLSTDIASYLIAQLRSLDLTEIDNQNFAKAKVYQAYGKDVKLWTWQNPFQVLHVFVSVGEQCLYSAYTGWQGKTKLAIALKKLAVIDSYK
;
A
#
# COMPACT_ATOMS: atom_id res chain seq x y z
N MET A 1 12.40 32.20 23.62
CA MET A 1 13.36 31.09 23.51
C MET A 1 12.89 30.20 22.37
N SER A 2 13.61 30.27 21.25
CA SER A 2 13.30 29.62 19.97
C SER A 2 13.75 28.16 19.98
N ASN A 3 12.82 27.22 19.94
CA ASN A 3 13.14 25.83 19.61
C ASN A 3 13.16 25.67 18.09
N GLN A 4 14.30 25.97 17.48
CA GLN A 4 14.64 25.42 16.18
C GLN A 4 14.91 23.93 16.38
N SER A 5 13.99 23.09 15.92
CA SER A 5 14.20 21.65 15.80
C SER A 5 15.23 21.40 14.70
N TYR A 6 16.49 21.23 15.09
CA TYR A 6 17.58 20.83 14.21
C TYR A 6 17.28 19.44 13.64
N LEU A 7 17.13 19.37 12.32
CA LEU A 7 17.23 18.12 11.56
C LEU A 7 18.70 17.68 11.56
N PRO A 8 19.02 16.37 11.66
CA PRO A 8 20.39 15.88 11.53
C PRO A 8 20.99 16.26 10.17
N GLU A 9 22.22 16.79 10.18
CA GLU A 9 22.95 17.32 9.00
C GLU A 9 23.18 16.33 7.86
N ALA A 10 23.04 15.02 8.09
CA ALA A 10 23.43 13.99 7.13
C ALA A 10 22.49 13.84 5.91
N ASP A 11 21.21 14.22 6.01
CA ASP A 11 20.22 14.07 4.91
C ASP A 11 20.00 15.38 4.11
N GLN A 12 20.66 16.49 4.50
CA GLN A 12 20.62 17.75 3.75
C GLN A 12 21.61 17.80 2.57
N ALA A 13 22.51 16.82 2.44
CA ALA A 13 23.60 16.86 1.47
C ALA A 13 23.20 16.46 0.05
N GLN A 14 22.19 15.60 -0.13
CA GLN A 14 21.79 15.13 -1.45
C GLN A 14 20.56 15.90 -1.95
N LYS A 15 20.77 16.76 -2.95
CA LYS A 15 19.65 17.40 -3.67
C LYS A 15 18.82 16.34 -4.39
N PHE A 16 17.49 16.46 -4.34
CA PHE A 16 16.55 15.57 -5.02
C PHE A 16 15.35 16.35 -5.57
N MET A 17 14.53 15.70 -6.39
CA MET A 17 13.18 16.18 -6.73
C MET A 17 12.14 15.41 -5.93
N LEU A 18 11.12 16.10 -5.43
CA LEU A 18 9.98 15.48 -4.75
C LEU A 18 8.77 15.44 -5.66
N PHE A 19 8.19 14.26 -5.83
CA PHE A 19 6.85 14.11 -6.38
C PHE A 19 5.88 13.71 -5.28
N ALA A 20 4.74 14.41 -5.19
CA ALA A 20 3.68 14.08 -4.25
C ALA A 20 2.33 13.98 -4.98
N GLN A 21 1.62 12.86 -4.84
CA GLN A 21 0.38 12.61 -5.57
C GLN A 21 -0.80 12.31 -4.65
N HIS A 22 -1.89 13.06 -4.82
CA HIS A 22 -3.13 12.89 -4.07
C HIS A 22 -3.95 11.69 -4.55
N GLY A 23 -4.91 11.28 -3.72
CA GLY A 23 -5.81 10.16 -3.97
C GLY A 23 -7.08 10.51 -4.75
N TRP A 24 -8.02 9.56 -4.73
CA TRP A 24 -9.34 9.67 -5.33
C TRP A 24 -10.23 10.70 -4.61
N ALA A 25 -11.06 11.42 -5.37
CA ALA A 25 -11.99 12.43 -4.88
C ALA A 25 -11.29 13.50 -4.02
N ASP A 26 -10.09 13.89 -4.44
CA ASP A 26 -9.22 14.83 -3.74
C ASP A 26 -8.54 15.81 -4.70
N THR A 27 -7.78 16.76 -4.15
CA THR A 27 -6.96 17.73 -4.89
C THR A 27 -5.52 17.77 -4.37
N ALA A 28 -4.65 18.52 -5.04
CA ALA A 28 -3.25 18.68 -4.65
C ALA A 28 -3.03 19.41 -3.31
N GLN A 29 -4.04 20.03 -2.71
CA GLN A 29 -3.86 20.92 -1.56
C GLN A 29 -3.27 20.22 -0.33
N ASP A 30 -3.89 19.13 0.12
CA ASP A 30 -3.51 18.44 1.35
C ASP A 30 -2.20 17.66 1.21
N ILE A 31 -2.06 16.90 0.14
CA ILE A 31 -0.78 16.23 -0.14
C ILE A 31 0.35 17.25 -0.38
N GLY A 32 0.02 18.45 -0.88
CA GLY A 32 0.95 19.57 -0.99
C GLY A 32 1.38 20.11 0.37
N TYR A 33 0.53 20.09 1.39
CA TYR A 33 0.94 20.40 2.76
C TYR A 33 1.94 19.37 3.29
N LEU A 34 1.70 18.07 3.05
CA LEU A 34 2.67 17.03 3.38
C LEU A 34 3.99 17.29 2.68
N ALA A 35 3.98 17.51 1.36
CA ALA A 35 5.17 17.76 0.56
C ALA A 35 5.99 18.93 1.11
N ARG A 36 5.35 20.09 1.35
CA ARG A 36 6.02 21.26 1.95
C ARG A 36 6.57 21.01 3.35
N SER A 37 5.98 20.09 4.11
CA SER A 37 6.54 19.72 5.41
C SER A 37 7.80 18.86 5.26
N LEU A 38 7.95 18.10 4.17
CA LEU A 38 9.04 17.15 3.97
C LEU A 38 10.33 17.78 3.44
N VAL A 39 10.24 18.94 2.79
CA VAL A 39 11.36 19.54 2.05
C VAL A 39 11.45 21.05 2.28
N ASP A 40 12.59 21.64 1.96
CA ASP A 40 12.76 23.09 1.95
C ASP A 40 12.20 23.74 0.68
N ALA A 41 12.16 25.08 0.65
CA ALA A 41 11.63 25.85 -0.47
C ALA A 41 12.47 25.77 -1.76
N ASN A 42 13.70 25.26 -1.69
CA ASN A 42 14.62 25.17 -2.83
C ASN A 42 14.56 23.80 -3.52
N THR A 43 13.85 22.84 -2.94
CA THR A 43 13.68 21.50 -3.49
C THR A 43 12.64 21.51 -4.60
N PRO A 44 12.98 21.14 -5.86
CA PRO A 44 11.99 21.04 -6.93
C PRO A 44 10.90 20.04 -6.54
N THR A 45 9.67 20.55 -6.40
CA THR A 45 8.54 19.80 -5.86
C THR A 45 7.36 19.84 -6.82
N TYR A 46 6.89 18.66 -7.23
CA TYR A 46 5.80 18.48 -8.16
C TYR A 46 4.60 17.86 -7.44
N VAL A 47 3.49 18.60 -7.41
CA VAL A 47 2.24 18.15 -6.78
C VAL A 47 1.07 18.31 -7.77
N PRO A 48 0.98 17.45 -8.81
CA PRO A 48 -0.04 17.59 -9.84
C PRO A 48 -1.45 17.50 -9.25
N ASN A 49 -2.30 18.45 -9.63
CA ASN A 49 -3.73 18.32 -9.40
C ASN A 49 -4.36 17.53 -10.54
N LEU A 50 -4.91 16.36 -10.23
CA LEU A 50 -5.55 15.47 -11.19
C LEU A 50 -7.01 15.82 -11.45
N GLY A 51 -7.59 16.77 -10.72
CA GLY A 51 -8.98 17.17 -10.85
C GLY A 51 -9.91 16.26 -10.07
N TRP A 52 -10.84 16.85 -9.31
CA TRP A 52 -11.74 16.08 -8.44
C TRP A 52 -12.64 15.16 -9.25
N LEU A 53 -13.30 15.68 -10.30
CA LEU A 53 -14.23 14.92 -11.16
C LEU A 53 -13.51 13.84 -11.99
N ASP A 54 -12.35 14.16 -12.54
CA ASP A 54 -11.60 13.23 -13.40
C ASP A 54 -11.17 11.98 -12.61
N THR A 55 -10.93 12.12 -11.31
CA THR A 55 -10.62 10.98 -10.44
C THR A 55 -11.77 10.00 -10.27
N TRP A 56 -13.00 10.32 -10.69
CA TRP A 56 -14.14 9.39 -10.69
C TRP A 56 -14.26 8.56 -11.98
N LEU A 57 -13.54 8.92 -13.05
CA LEU A 57 -13.67 8.30 -14.38
C LEU A 57 -12.81 7.04 -14.51
N THR A 58 -11.58 7.15 -15.00
CA THR A 58 -10.67 6.01 -15.15
C THR A 58 -9.27 6.43 -14.71
N ILE A 59 -8.47 5.48 -14.24
CA ILE A 59 -7.13 5.80 -13.72
C ILE A 59 -6.13 6.12 -14.85
N ALA A 60 -6.36 5.60 -16.06
CA ALA A 60 -5.39 5.67 -17.17
C ALA A 60 -5.01 7.10 -17.59
N PRO A 61 -5.95 8.04 -17.86
CA PRO A 61 -5.58 9.41 -18.21
C PRO A 61 -4.83 10.14 -17.08
N LEU A 62 -5.09 9.76 -15.83
CA LEU A 62 -4.42 10.32 -14.66
C LEU A 62 -2.98 9.84 -14.58
N ILE A 63 -2.72 8.57 -14.94
CA ILE A 63 -1.38 8.02 -15.08
C ILE A 63 -0.61 8.78 -16.16
N ASP A 64 -1.20 8.95 -17.35
CA ASP A 64 -0.55 9.63 -18.48
C ASP A 64 -0.18 11.09 -18.13
N LYS A 65 -1.03 11.77 -17.36
CA LYS A 65 -0.76 13.13 -16.85
C LYS A 65 0.44 13.16 -15.89
N VAL A 66 0.51 12.23 -14.93
CA VAL A 66 1.64 12.15 -14.00
C VAL A 66 2.92 11.76 -14.74
N GLU A 67 2.84 10.82 -15.69
CA GLU A 67 3.93 10.37 -16.54
C GLU A 67 4.53 11.51 -17.36
N THR A 68 3.67 12.36 -17.96
CA THR A 68 4.10 13.54 -18.73
C THR A 68 4.87 14.52 -17.85
N ILE A 69 4.32 14.85 -16.68
CA ILE A 69 4.97 15.78 -15.73
C ILE A 69 6.29 15.22 -15.22
N ALA A 70 6.35 13.92 -14.90
CA ALA A 70 7.57 13.26 -14.47
C ALA A 70 8.63 13.27 -15.57
N THR A 71 8.25 13.02 -16.82
CA THR A 71 9.15 13.05 -17.98
C THR A 71 9.76 14.45 -18.17
N GLU A 72 8.93 15.50 -18.12
CA GLU A 72 9.38 16.89 -18.24
C GLU A 72 10.34 17.28 -17.09
N ALA A 73 10.01 16.91 -15.86
CA ALA A 73 10.83 17.16 -14.68
C ALA A 73 12.19 16.43 -14.75
N ILE A 74 12.20 15.15 -15.13
CA ILE A 74 13.42 14.36 -15.33
C ILE A 74 14.28 14.96 -16.44
N SER A 75 13.68 15.44 -17.53
CA SER A 75 14.39 16.13 -18.60
C SER A 75 15.01 17.45 -18.12
N THR A 76 14.29 18.19 -17.28
CA THR A 76 14.74 19.47 -16.73
C THR A 76 15.88 19.29 -15.71
N TYR A 77 15.82 18.24 -14.89
CA TYR A 77 16.79 17.97 -13.82
C TYR A 77 17.34 16.53 -13.93
N PRO A 78 18.11 16.20 -14.98
CA PRO A 78 18.47 14.82 -15.30
C PRO A 78 19.36 14.14 -14.26
N GLN A 79 20.06 14.93 -13.44
CA GLN A 79 21.01 14.50 -12.42
C GLN A 79 20.38 14.35 -11.02
N LEU A 80 19.17 14.88 -10.80
CA LEU A 80 18.53 14.82 -9.49
C LEU A 80 17.80 13.47 -9.32
N PRO A 81 18.02 12.74 -8.22
CA PRO A 81 17.23 11.56 -7.90
C PRO A 81 15.79 11.94 -7.54
N LEU A 82 14.90 10.97 -7.69
CA LEU A 82 13.47 11.13 -7.43
C LEU A 82 13.12 10.58 -6.04
N ARG A 83 12.46 11.39 -5.22
CA ARG A 83 11.71 10.93 -4.05
C ARG A 83 10.22 11.04 -4.39
N ILE A 84 9.47 9.95 -4.21
CA ILE A 84 8.07 9.87 -4.62
C ILE A 84 7.21 9.55 -3.39
N VAL A 85 6.12 10.29 -3.21
CA VAL A 85 5.11 10.08 -2.16
C VAL A 85 3.73 10.02 -2.81
N GLY A 86 3.06 8.87 -2.75
CA GLY A 86 1.69 8.72 -3.25
C GLY A 86 0.72 8.38 -2.13
N HIS A 87 -0.38 9.12 -2.02
CA HIS A 87 -1.47 8.79 -1.10
C HIS A 87 -2.60 8.05 -1.82
N SER A 88 -3.08 6.94 -1.24
CA SER A 88 -4.23 6.19 -1.74
C SER A 88 -4.03 5.83 -3.23
N MET A 89 -4.99 6.19 -4.10
CA MET A 89 -4.88 6.06 -5.56
C MET A 89 -3.61 6.69 -6.15
N GLY A 90 -3.10 7.78 -5.59
CA GLY A 90 -1.88 8.44 -6.05
C GLY A 90 -0.65 7.54 -5.97
N GLY A 91 -0.60 6.64 -4.98
CA GLY A 91 0.43 5.60 -4.94
C GLY A 91 0.26 4.55 -6.03
N LEU A 92 -0.98 4.15 -6.35
CA LEU A 92 -1.25 3.22 -7.46
C LEU A 92 -0.85 3.82 -8.81
N ILE A 93 -1.07 5.12 -9.00
CA ILE A 93 -0.62 5.83 -10.21
C ILE A 93 0.90 5.72 -10.35
N TRP A 94 1.66 6.01 -9.28
CA TRP A 94 3.12 5.92 -9.32
C TRP A 94 3.64 4.50 -9.54
N LEU A 95 2.95 3.47 -9.03
CA LEU A 95 3.28 2.08 -9.36
C LEU A 95 3.17 1.82 -10.87
N GLU A 96 2.12 2.31 -11.52
CA GLU A 96 1.92 2.13 -12.96
C GLU A 96 2.92 2.94 -13.78
N VAL A 97 3.20 4.20 -13.39
CA VAL A 97 4.22 5.04 -14.04
C VAL A 97 5.59 4.35 -13.98
N LEU A 98 6.02 3.92 -12.79
CA LEU A 98 7.31 3.24 -12.65
C LEU A 98 7.34 1.90 -13.39
N ASN A 99 6.23 1.18 -13.47
CA ASN A 99 6.15 -0.07 -14.23
C ASN A 99 6.30 0.16 -15.75
N ARG A 100 5.83 1.29 -16.27
CA ARG A 100 6.04 1.70 -17.67
C ARG A 100 7.47 2.18 -17.94
N HIS A 101 8.16 2.66 -16.90
CA HIS A 101 9.52 3.20 -16.99
C HIS A 101 10.55 2.49 -16.10
N PRO A 102 10.88 1.20 -16.35
CA PRO A 102 11.96 0.51 -15.64
C PRO A 102 13.31 1.23 -15.72
N GLU A 103 13.56 1.98 -16.79
CA GLU A 103 14.75 2.80 -16.98
C GLU A 103 14.87 3.96 -15.97
N TRP A 104 13.77 4.36 -15.32
CA TRP A 104 13.80 5.37 -14.25
C TRP A 104 14.20 4.78 -12.90
N TRP A 105 14.15 3.46 -12.71
CA TRP A 105 14.27 2.86 -11.38
C TRP A 105 15.60 3.20 -10.69
N GLY A 106 16.70 3.22 -11.46
CA GLY A 106 18.01 3.62 -10.95
C GLY A 106 18.13 5.09 -10.53
N LYS A 107 17.17 5.95 -10.91
CA LYS A 107 17.08 7.35 -10.48
C LYS A 107 16.15 7.55 -9.28
N VAL A 108 15.31 6.57 -8.94
CA VAL A 108 14.39 6.68 -7.81
C VAL A 108 15.15 6.36 -6.52
N HIS A 109 15.37 7.38 -5.69
CA HIS A 109 15.94 7.22 -4.37
C HIS A 109 15.01 6.43 -3.45
N SER A 110 13.72 6.76 -3.47
CA SER A 110 12.74 6.11 -2.61
C SER A 110 11.31 6.30 -3.08
N LEU A 111 10.47 5.28 -2.86
CA LEU A 111 9.03 5.31 -3.06
C LEU A 111 8.30 5.21 -1.72
N VAL A 112 7.37 6.12 -1.46
CA VAL A 112 6.50 6.08 -0.27
C VAL A 112 5.05 5.94 -0.72
N LEU A 113 4.38 4.91 -0.23
CA LEU A 113 2.97 4.63 -0.44
C LEU A 113 2.22 4.84 0.87
N VAL A 114 1.33 5.84 0.91
CA VAL A 114 0.55 6.18 2.11
C VAL A 114 -0.89 5.74 1.88
N ALA A 115 -1.36 4.75 2.63
CA ALA A 115 -2.70 4.18 2.53
C ALA A 115 -3.08 3.72 1.11
N SER A 116 -2.10 3.31 0.32
CA SER A 116 -2.33 2.85 -1.06
C SER A 116 -2.85 1.42 -1.07
N PRO A 117 -4.02 1.15 -1.68
CA PRO A 117 -4.58 -0.20 -1.70
C PRO A 117 -3.91 -1.05 -2.80
N VAL A 118 -2.64 -1.39 -2.59
CA VAL A 118 -1.79 -2.13 -3.55
C VAL A 118 -2.40 -3.48 -3.94
N GLY A 119 -2.96 -4.22 -2.97
CA GLY A 119 -3.67 -5.48 -3.21
C GLY A 119 -5.04 -5.34 -3.88
N GLY A 120 -5.47 -4.11 -4.19
CA GLY A 120 -6.85 -3.77 -4.53
C GLY A 120 -7.68 -3.49 -3.28
N SER A 121 -8.71 -2.65 -3.41
CA SER A 121 -9.63 -2.31 -2.31
C SER A 121 -11.04 -2.85 -2.54
N ASP A 122 -11.69 -3.22 -1.44
CA ASP A 122 -13.11 -3.58 -1.43
C ASP A 122 -14.02 -2.38 -1.75
N LEU A 123 -13.54 -1.13 -1.68
CA LEU A 123 -14.27 0.04 -2.18
C LEU A 123 -14.63 -0.09 -3.66
N GLY A 124 -13.72 -0.64 -4.46
CA GLY A 124 -14.01 -0.97 -5.86
C GLY A 124 -15.14 -2.00 -6.01
N ARG A 125 -15.16 -3.00 -5.12
CA ARG A 125 -16.14 -4.10 -5.11
C ARG A 125 -17.46 -3.74 -4.38
N LEU A 126 -17.47 -2.75 -3.50
CA LEU A 126 -18.66 -2.25 -2.79
C LEU A 126 -19.48 -1.33 -3.69
N PHE A 127 -18.81 -0.48 -4.49
CA PHE A 127 -19.46 0.39 -5.47
C PHE A 127 -19.68 -0.28 -6.84
N ASP A 128 -18.96 -1.37 -7.15
CA ASP A 128 -19.13 -2.18 -8.35
C ASP A 128 -18.87 -3.68 -8.09
N PRO A 129 -19.79 -4.39 -7.42
CA PRO A 129 -19.61 -5.79 -7.02
C PRO A 129 -19.52 -6.77 -8.19
N LEU A 130 -19.89 -6.37 -9.41
CA LEU A 130 -19.82 -7.18 -10.61
C LEU A 130 -18.68 -6.76 -11.56
N ALA A 131 -17.84 -5.78 -11.17
CA ALA A 131 -16.79 -5.19 -12.01
C ALA A 131 -17.29 -4.71 -13.39
N MET A 132 -18.58 -4.36 -13.49
CA MET A 132 -19.27 -3.99 -14.72
C MET A 132 -19.23 -2.48 -14.99
N SER A 133 -18.91 -1.68 -13.99
CA SER A 133 -18.80 -0.23 -14.09
C SER A 133 -17.46 0.15 -14.71
N PRO A 134 -17.43 0.91 -15.81
CA PRO A 134 -16.20 1.40 -16.45
C PRO A 134 -15.58 2.58 -15.67
N LEU A 135 -15.72 2.61 -14.33
CA LEU A 135 -15.36 3.72 -13.47
C LEU A 135 -14.15 3.39 -12.58
N ILE A 136 -13.64 4.40 -11.88
CA ILE A 136 -12.42 4.33 -11.07
C ILE A 136 -12.49 3.20 -10.03
N ALA A 137 -13.68 2.85 -9.56
CA ALA A 137 -13.92 1.74 -8.64
C ALA A 137 -13.31 0.42 -9.15
N ARG A 138 -13.52 0.09 -10.43
CA ARG A 138 -12.93 -1.11 -11.03
C ARG A 138 -11.40 -1.04 -11.03
N ASP A 139 -10.84 0.13 -11.34
CA ASP A 139 -9.39 0.33 -11.35
C ASP A 139 -8.78 0.23 -9.94
N LEU A 140 -9.45 0.76 -8.92
CA LEU A 140 -9.05 0.66 -7.50
C LEU A 140 -9.18 -0.77 -6.94
N GLY A 141 -10.01 -1.60 -7.57
CA GLY A 141 -10.15 -3.02 -7.25
C GLY A 141 -9.06 -3.92 -7.85
N LYS A 142 -8.28 -3.42 -8.83
CA LYS A 142 -7.20 -4.20 -9.46
C LYS A 142 -6.04 -4.38 -8.49
N ASN A 143 -5.64 -5.64 -8.32
CA ASN A 143 -4.45 -6.00 -7.56
C ASN A 143 -3.18 -5.63 -8.33
N ARG A 144 -2.35 -4.76 -7.74
CA ARG A 144 -1.06 -4.28 -8.25
C ARG A 144 0.13 -4.74 -7.42
N ARG A 145 -0.07 -5.74 -6.56
CA ARG A 145 0.96 -6.24 -5.65
C ARG A 145 2.20 -6.75 -6.38
N SER A 146 2.03 -7.47 -7.48
CA SER A 146 3.17 -7.94 -8.29
C SER A 146 4.02 -6.78 -8.82
N ILE A 147 3.39 -5.69 -9.27
CA ILE A 147 4.08 -4.47 -9.71
C ILE A 147 4.83 -3.84 -8.53
N ALA A 148 4.15 -3.67 -7.39
CA ALA A 148 4.73 -3.06 -6.21
C ALA A 148 5.92 -3.86 -5.66
N GLU A 149 5.83 -5.20 -5.63
CA GLU A 149 6.91 -6.07 -5.17
C GLU A 149 8.10 -6.06 -6.12
N ALA A 150 7.87 -6.03 -7.44
CA ALA A 150 8.95 -5.90 -8.42
C ALA A 150 9.72 -4.58 -8.27
N ILE A 151 8.99 -3.47 -8.05
CA ILE A 151 9.56 -2.15 -7.78
C ILE A 151 10.31 -2.17 -6.44
N ALA A 152 9.69 -2.64 -5.36
CA ALA A 152 10.27 -2.62 -4.02
C ALA A 152 11.49 -3.54 -3.87
N ALA A 153 11.60 -4.58 -4.70
CA ALA A 153 12.80 -5.40 -4.79
C ALA A 153 14.03 -4.65 -5.36
N LYS A 154 13.85 -3.44 -5.90
CA LYS A 154 14.91 -2.62 -6.52
C LYS A 154 15.01 -1.21 -5.97
N ILE A 155 13.89 -0.65 -5.49
CA ILE A 155 13.79 0.71 -4.97
C ILE A 155 13.39 0.62 -3.50
N PRO A 156 14.13 1.26 -2.57
CA PRO A 156 13.70 1.42 -1.19
C PRO A 156 12.28 1.95 -1.13
N THR A 157 11.37 1.14 -0.58
CA THR A 157 9.94 1.43 -0.56
C THR A 157 9.42 1.42 0.87
N LEU A 158 8.59 2.40 1.21
CA LEU A 158 7.87 2.48 2.49
C LEU A 158 6.36 2.44 2.24
N SER A 159 5.67 1.56 2.94
CA SER A 159 4.21 1.52 3.02
C SER A 159 3.75 1.99 4.39
N ILE A 160 2.97 3.06 4.43
CA ILE A 160 2.42 3.66 5.65
C ILE A 160 0.91 3.47 5.66
N VAL A 161 0.35 2.97 6.76
CA VAL A 161 -1.10 2.79 6.94
C VAL A 161 -1.60 3.43 8.21
N GLY A 162 -2.88 3.80 8.23
CA GLY A 162 -3.62 4.05 9.45
C GLY A 162 -4.27 2.77 9.98
N ASP A 163 -4.49 2.69 11.29
CA ASP A 163 -5.26 1.61 11.92
C ASP A 163 -6.17 2.18 13.01
N LEU A 164 -7.48 2.00 12.86
CA LEU A 164 -8.50 2.41 13.84
C LEU A 164 -8.75 1.35 14.92
N GLY A 165 -7.89 0.34 15.00
CA GLY A 165 -7.95 -0.73 16.01
C GLY A 165 -8.56 -2.03 15.50
N ASN A 166 -8.86 -2.14 14.20
CA ASN A 166 -9.39 -3.36 13.59
C ASN A 166 -8.68 -3.75 12.29
N ASN A 167 -7.47 -3.24 12.01
CA ASN A 167 -6.71 -3.47 10.79
C ASN A 167 -7.30 -2.75 9.55
N THR A 168 -7.85 -1.54 9.74
CA THR A 168 -8.27 -0.62 8.66
C THR A 168 -8.10 0.84 9.08
N ASP A 169 -7.92 1.73 8.10
CA ASP A 169 -7.98 3.18 8.30
C ASP A 169 -9.42 3.74 8.12
N GLY A 170 -10.41 2.86 8.02
CA GLY A 170 -11.81 3.17 7.75
C GLY A 170 -12.18 3.19 6.26
N THR A 171 -11.21 2.99 5.37
CA THR A 171 -11.41 2.98 3.91
C THR A 171 -10.61 1.83 3.29
N VAL A 172 -9.31 1.77 3.56
CA VAL A 172 -8.40 0.73 3.07
C VAL A 172 -8.01 -0.19 4.22
N PRO A 173 -8.31 -1.50 4.11
CA PRO A 173 -7.76 -2.49 5.03
C PRO A 173 -6.23 -2.47 4.99
N VAL A 174 -5.60 -2.60 6.15
CA VAL A 174 -4.13 -2.56 6.28
C VAL A 174 -3.44 -3.60 5.38
N ASN A 175 -4.04 -4.79 5.26
CA ASN A 175 -3.50 -5.89 4.46
C ASN A 175 -3.31 -5.50 2.99
N CYS A 176 -4.18 -4.63 2.45
CA CYS A 176 -4.13 -4.16 1.06
C CYS A 176 -2.87 -3.36 0.78
N SER A 177 -2.28 -2.71 1.78
CA SER A 177 -1.07 -1.90 1.64
C SER A 177 0.21 -2.66 1.99
N GLN A 178 0.10 -3.91 2.45
CA GLN A 178 1.25 -4.75 2.79
C GLN A 178 1.66 -5.62 1.60
N PHE A 179 2.96 -5.66 1.31
CA PHE A 179 3.56 -6.44 0.23
C PHE A 179 5.07 -6.65 0.49
N ALA A 180 5.67 -7.60 -0.21
CA ALA A 180 7.07 -7.95 -0.02
C ALA A 180 8.05 -6.80 -0.36
N TYR A 181 9.24 -6.82 0.25
CA TYR A 181 10.35 -5.88 0.06
C TYR A 181 10.11 -4.42 0.49
N ALA A 182 8.89 -4.06 0.89
CA ALA A 182 8.61 -2.75 1.44
C ALA A 182 8.81 -2.70 2.96
N ASN A 183 9.38 -1.60 3.44
CA ASN A 183 9.29 -1.22 4.84
C ASN A 183 7.83 -0.92 5.17
N PHE A 184 7.39 -1.26 6.38
CA PHE A 184 5.99 -1.12 6.75
C PHE A 184 5.83 -0.37 8.08
N VAL A 185 5.04 0.70 8.06
CA VAL A 185 4.71 1.51 9.25
C VAL A 185 3.20 1.55 9.44
N ARG A 186 2.76 1.21 10.64
CA ARG A 186 1.36 1.29 11.06
C ARG A 186 1.18 2.42 12.08
N LEU A 187 0.35 3.40 11.74
CA LEU A 187 0.02 4.54 12.60
C LEU A 187 -1.35 4.34 13.25
N GLN A 188 -1.36 4.26 14.59
CA GLN A 188 -2.58 3.99 15.36
C GLN A 188 -3.48 5.23 15.42
N GLY A 189 -4.79 5.02 15.31
CA GLY A 189 -5.83 6.05 15.47
C GLY A 189 -6.02 6.99 14.27
N LEU A 190 -5.31 6.78 13.16
CA LEU A 190 -5.41 7.64 11.98
C LEU A 190 -6.39 7.09 10.94
N ARG A 191 -7.30 7.95 10.48
CA ARG A 191 -8.26 7.64 9.41
C ARG A 191 -7.66 7.90 8.04
N HIS A 192 -8.17 7.23 7.01
CA HIS A 192 -7.69 7.33 5.62
C HIS A 192 -7.44 8.77 5.15
N ALA A 193 -8.47 9.62 5.31
CA ALA A 193 -8.44 11.01 4.85
C ALA A 193 -7.44 11.90 5.61
N THR A 194 -7.01 11.50 6.81
CA THR A 194 -6.01 12.26 7.59
C THR A 194 -4.58 11.95 7.16
N LEU A 195 -4.33 10.75 6.59
CA LEU A 195 -2.99 10.28 6.28
C LEU A 195 -2.29 11.11 5.18
N LYS A 196 -3.04 11.81 4.33
CA LYS A 196 -2.48 12.65 3.26
C LYS A 196 -1.72 13.89 3.75
N ASN A 197 -1.88 14.31 5.01
CA ASN A 197 -1.21 15.51 5.56
C ASN A 197 -0.86 15.43 7.06
N HIS A 198 -1.02 14.26 7.69
CA HIS A 198 -0.79 14.14 9.14
C HIS A 198 0.70 14.27 9.53
N PRO A 199 1.06 14.97 10.62
CA PRO A 199 2.45 15.13 11.04
C PRO A 199 3.20 13.82 11.33
N GLN A 200 2.50 12.79 11.84
CA GLN A 200 3.11 11.47 12.05
C GLN A 200 3.48 10.77 10.73
N VAL A 201 2.77 11.04 9.64
CA VAL A 201 3.14 10.55 8.31
C VAL A 201 4.42 11.22 7.86
N ALA A 202 4.52 12.55 8.01
CA ALA A 202 5.75 13.27 7.72
C ALA A 202 6.94 12.77 8.56
N ALA A 203 6.73 12.49 9.85
CA ALA A 203 7.76 11.93 10.73
C ALA A 203 8.23 10.55 10.26
N ALA A 204 7.30 9.64 9.92
CA ALA A 204 7.64 8.31 9.41
C ALA A 204 8.41 8.37 8.07
N ILE A 205 8.04 9.29 7.18
CA ILE A 205 8.75 9.50 5.90
C ILE A 205 10.18 9.98 6.15
N ARG A 206 10.38 11.00 6.99
CA ARG A 206 11.72 11.50 7.32
C ARG A 206 12.59 10.45 8.00
N GLN A 207 12.00 9.66 8.90
CA GLN A 207 12.71 8.54 9.53
C GLN A 207 13.17 7.53 8.48
N PHE A 208 12.32 7.16 7.54
CA PHE A 208 12.69 6.26 6.45
C PHE A 208 13.77 6.84 5.53
N TRP A 209 13.68 8.13 5.18
CA TRP A 209 14.70 8.79 4.35
C TRP A 209 16.06 8.92 5.01
N SER A 210 16.15 8.83 6.35
CA SER A 210 17.45 8.82 7.03
C SER A 210 18.29 7.57 6.75
N ASN A 211 17.66 6.45 6.38
CA ASN A 211 18.33 5.23 5.96
C ASN A 211 17.40 4.37 5.09
N PRO A 212 17.23 4.72 3.80
CA PRO A 212 16.29 4.05 2.91
C PRO A 212 16.86 2.70 2.47
N GLU A 213 16.32 1.62 3.00
CA GLU A 213 16.74 0.25 2.66
C GLU A 213 15.61 -0.57 2.04
N ILE A 214 15.95 -1.60 1.29
CA ILE A 214 14.99 -2.61 0.82
C ILE A 214 14.73 -3.55 1.99
N ALA A 215 13.46 -3.75 2.36
CA ALA A 215 13.13 -4.62 3.48
C ALA A 215 13.44 -6.09 3.13
N PRO A 216 13.99 -6.87 4.07
CA PRO A 216 14.22 -8.28 3.84
C PRO A 216 12.89 -9.04 3.68
N LEU A 217 12.91 -10.11 2.89
CA LEU A 217 11.80 -11.05 2.87
C LEU A 217 11.70 -11.78 4.21
N SER A 218 10.51 -11.74 4.81
CA SER A 218 10.26 -12.62 5.94
C SER A 218 10.06 -14.06 5.46
N THR A 219 10.75 -14.99 6.12
CA THR A 219 10.70 -16.42 5.85
C THR A 219 9.92 -17.19 6.93
N ASP A 220 9.27 -16.48 7.85
CA ASP A 220 8.45 -17.11 8.88
C ASP A 220 7.19 -17.77 8.31
N ILE A 221 6.64 -18.74 9.05
CA ILE A 221 5.50 -19.53 8.59
C ILE A 221 4.23 -18.68 8.36
N ALA A 222 3.99 -17.62 9.14
CA ALA A 222 2.84 -16.75 8.91
C ALA A 222 3.01 -15.98 7.58
N SER A 223 4.20 -15.44 7.33
CA SER A 223 4.55 -14.77 6.07
C SER A 223 4.42 -15.72 4.87
N TYR A 224 4.85 -16.97 5.00
CA TYR A 224 4.63 -18.00 3.99
C TYR A 224 3.13 -18.23 3.72
N LEU A 225 2.32 -18.44 4.77
CA LEU A 225 0.87 -18.66 4.62
C LEU A 225 0.20 -17.47 3.93
N ILE A 226 0.55 -16.25 4.35
CA ILE A 226 0.02 -15.02 3.76
C ILE A 226 0.42 -14.91 2.29
N ALA A 227 1.67 -15.21 1.93
CA ALA A 227 2.11 -15.20 0.54
C ALA A 227 1.32 -16.19 -0.33
N GLN A 228 1.09 -17.41 0.18
CA GLN A 228 0.27 -18.41 -0.52
C GLN A 228 -1.18 -17.95 -0.69
N LEU A 229 -1.79 -17.38 0.35
CA LEU A 229 -3.15 -16.84 0.25
C LEU A 229 -3.23 -15.66 -0.73
N ARG A 230 -2.23 -14.78 -0.75
CA ARG A 230 -2.14 -13.64 -1.69
C ARG A 230 -1.92 -14.04 -3.15
N SER A 231 -1.46 -15.27 -3.42
CA SER A 231 -1.41 -15.83 -4.78
C SER A 231 -2.79 -16.16 -5.35
N LEU A 232 -3.83 -16.16 -4.51
CA LEU A 232 -5.21 -16.37 -4.90
C LEU A 232 -5.92 -15.02 -5.11
N ASP A 233 -7.00 -15.02 -5.88
CA ASP A 233 -7.87 -13.86 -6.01
C ASP A 233 -8.83 -13.77 -4.80
N LEU A 234 -8.31 -13.21 -3.70
CA LEU A 234 -9.06 -12.93 -2.48
C LEU A 234 -9.28 -11.42 -2.32
N THR A 235 -10.39 -11.03 -1.70
CA THR A 235 -10.58 -9.67 -1.18
C THR A 235 -9.99 -9.59 0.21
N GLU A 236 -8.96 -8.77 0.39
CA GLU A 236 -8.42 -8.47 1.72
C GLU A 236 -9.34 -7.50 2.47
N ILE A 237 -9.54 -7.77 3.76
CA ILE A 237 -10.50 -7.07 4.62
C ILE A 237 -9.90 -6.74 5.99
N ASP A 238 -10.66 -6.01 6.79
CA ASP A 238 -10.36 -5.78 8.20
C ASP A 238 -10.55 -7.05 9.07
N ASN A 239 -10.30 -6.91 10.37
CA ASN A 239 -10.33 -8.01 11.32
C ASN A 239 -11.66 -8.14 12.08
N GLN A 240 -12.72 -7.40 11.72
CA GLN A 240 -13.97 -7.36 12.51
C GLN A 240 -14.60 -8.74 12.73
N ASN A 241 -14.43 -9.65 11.77
CA ASN A 241 -15.01 -10.98 11.83
C ASN A 241 -14.05 -12.07 12.34
N PHE A 242 -12.83 -11.71 12.75
CA PHE A 242 -11.84 -12.68 13.23
C PHE A 242 -12.34 -13.46 14.46
N ALA A 243 -13.03 -12.79 15.39
CA ALA A 243 -13.59 -13.42 16.59
C ALA A 243 -14.65 -14.51 16.30
N LYS A 244 -15.20 -14.55 15.08
CA LYS A 244 -16.16 -15.57 14.66
C LYS A 244 -15.49 -16.78 14.00
N ALA A 245 -14.20 -16.68 13.68
CA ALA A 245 -13.46 -17.70 13.00
C ALA A 245 -13.09 -18.86 13.92
N LYS A 246 -12.91 -20.04 13.32
CA LYS A 246 -12.44 -21.24 14.00
C LYS A 246 -11.08 -21.62 13.44
N VAL A 247 -10.22 -22.16 14.31
CA VAL A 247 -8.92 -22.69 13.88
C VAL A 247 -9.18 -23.78 12.84
N TYR A 248 -8.58 -23.61 11.67
CA TYR A 248 -8.59 -24.60 10.60
C TYR A 248 -7.34 -25.47 10.68
N GLN A 249 -6.17 -24.85 10.89
CA GLN A 249 -4.89 -25.53 11.11
C GLN A 249 -4.00 -24.72 12.05
N ALA A 250 -3.26 -25.40 12.92
CA ALA A 250 -2.19 -24.79 13.73
C ALA A 250 -0.82 -25.20 13.19
N TYR A 251 0.13 -24.28 13.22
CA TYR A 251 1.52 -24.46 12.79
C TYR A 251 2.44 -24.10 13.96
N GLY A 252 2.94 -25.13 14.64
CA GLY A 252 3.66 -24.94 15.90
C GLY A 252 2.76 -24.39 17.01
N LYS A 253 3.32 -23.58 17.91
CA LYS A 253 2.61 -23.05 19.07
C LYS A 253 1.78 -21.80 18.78
N ASP A 254 2.30 -20.92 17.92
CA ASP A 254 1.80 -19.55 17.86
C ASP A 254 1.07 -19.22 16.55
N VAL A 255 1.36 -19.91 15.43
CA VAL A 255 0.77 -19.55 14.14
C VAL A 255 -0.46 -20.40 13.84
N LYS A 256 -1.56 -19.75 13.47
CA LYS A 256 -2.84 -20.42 13.19
C LYS A 256 -3.44 -19.88 11.89
N LEU A 257 -3.96 -20.80 11.09
CA LEU A 257 -4.82 -20.54 9.95
C LEU A 257 -6.26 -20.77 10.39
N TRP A 258 -7.13 -19.80 10.14
CA TRP A 258 -8.52 -19.81 10.58
C TRP A 258 -9.45 -19.68 9.40
N THR A 259 -10.66 -20.21 9.56
CA THR A 259 -11.74 -19.98 8.60
C THR A 259 -13.02 -19.58 9.29
N TRP A 260 -13.83 -18.80 8.57
CA TRP A 260 -15.18 -18.46 8.96
C TRP A 260 -16.06 -18.46 7.72
N GLN A 261 -17.26 -19.02 7.83
CA GLN A 261 -18.25 -18.91 6.77
C GLN A 261 -19.37 -18.01 7.26
N ASN A 262 -19.61 -16.91 6.54
CA ASN A 262 -20.68 -15.98 6.92
C ASN A 262 -22.06 -16.57 6.56
N PRO A 263 -23.17 -15.96 7.01
CA PRO A 263 -24.53 -16.44 6.70
C PRO A 263 -24.86 -16.54 5.20
N PHE A 264 -24.16 -15.78 4.35
CA PHE A 264 -24.29 -15.83 2.88
C PHE A 264 -23.36 -16.86 2.22
N GLN A 265 -22.80 -17.76 3.02
CA GLN A 265 -21.91 -18.84 2.57
C GLN A 265 -20.59 -18.38 1.96
N VAL A 266 -20.19 -17.12 2.17
CA VAL A 266 -18.88 -16.59 1.76
C VAL A 266 -17.83 -17.10 2.73
N LEU A 267 -16.75 -17.67 2.18
CA LEU A 267 -15.64 -18.22 2.97
C LEU A 267 -14.60 -17.14 3.21
N HIS A 268 -14.37 -16.85 4.49
CA HIS A 268 -13.31 -15.99 5.00
C HIS A 268 -12.16 -16.84 5.52
N VAL A 269 -10.95 -16.31 5.39
CA VAL A 269 -9.70 -16.90 5.86
C VAL A 269 -8.92 -15.86 6.65
N PHE A 270 -8.26 -16.32 7.72
CA PHE A 270 -7.42 -15.48 8.55
C PHE A 270 -6.11 -16.18 8.90
N VAL A 271 -5.05 -15.40 9.10
CA VAL A 271 -3.78 -15.89 9.68
C VAL A 271 -3.51 -15.11 10.96
N SER A 272 -3.16 -15.79 12.04
CA SER A 272 -2.79 -15.16 13.31
C SER A 272 -1.45 -15.66 13.84
N VAL A 273 -0.79 -14.82 14.64
CA VAL A 273 0.32 -15.18 15.52
C VAL A 273 -0.10 -14.85 16.95
N GLY A 274 -0.15 -15.87 17.81
CA GLY A 274 -0.87 -15.79 19.08
C GLY A 274 -2.34 -15.38 18.84
N GLU A 275 -2.78 -14.36 19.56
CA GLU A 275 -4.12 -13.78 19.45
C GLU A 275 -4.22 -12.64 18.42
N GLN A 276 -3.08 -12.24 17.82
CA GLN A 276 -3.06 -11.14 16.85
C GLN A 276 -3.33 -11.66 15.44
N CYS A 277 -4.42 -11.21 14.83
CA CYS A 277 -4.72 -11.47 13.42
C CYS A 277 -3.84 -10.59 12.52
N LEU A 278 -2.99 -11.24 11.72
CA LEU A 278 -2.05 -10.60 10.79
C LEU A 278 -2.60 -10.46 9.37
N TYR A 279 -3.56 -11.31 8.99
CA TYR A 279 -4.14 -11.33 7.65
C TYR A 279 -5.58 -11.78 7.69
N SER A 280 -6.41 -11.12 6.88
CA SER A 280 -7.84 -11.34 6.76
C SER A 280 -8.25 -11.15 5.31
N ALA A 281 -8.92 -12.13 4.74
CA ALA A 281 -9.45 -12.05 3.40
C ALA A 281 -10.69 -12.94 3.21
N TYR A 282 -11.42 -12.74 2.12
CA TYR A 282 -12.49 -13.64 1.69
C TYR A 282 -12.44 -13.90 0.19
N THR A 283 -13.16 -14.92 -0.25
CA THR A 283 -13.37 -15.17 -1.68
C THR A 283 -14.86 -15.17 -2.02
N GLY A 284 -15.21 -14.61 -3.17
CA GLY A 284 -16.56 -14.74 -3.73
C GLY A 284 -16.88 -16.21 -4.07
N TRP A 285 -18.14 -16.50 -4.41
CA TRP A 285 -18.58 -17.88 -4.67
C TRP A 285 -17.76 -18.60 -5.76
N GLN A 286 -17.32 -17.87 -6.79
CA GLN A 286 -16.53 -18.42 -7.88
C GLN A 286 -15.13 -18.91 -7.44
N GLY A 287 -14.55 -18.32 -6.39
CA GLY A 287 -13.23 -18.68 -5.88
C GLY A 287 -13.25 -19.71 -4.74
N LYS A 288 -14.43 -20.10 -4.25
CA LYS A 288 -14.59 -21.00 -3.08
C LYS A 288 -13.84 -22.32 -3.24
N THR A 289 -13.95 -22.97 -4.40
CA THR A 289 -13.25 -24.25 -4.67
C THR A 289 -11.73 -24.08 -4.69
N LYS A 290 -11.23 -23.00 -5.31
CA LYS A 290 -9.79 -22.69 -5.35
C LYS A 290 -9.24 -22.47 -3.94
N LEU A 291 -9.94 -21.67 -3.12
CA LEU A 291 -9.56 -21.44 -1.74
C LEU A 291 -9.60 -22.74 -0.92
N ALA A 292 -10.64 -23.56 -1.06
CA ALA A 292 -10.72 -24.84 -0.36
C ALA A 292 -9.57 -25.79 -0.72
N ILE A 293 -9.16 -25.86 -1.99
CA ILE A 293 -7.99 -26.64 -2.43
C ILE A 293 -6.71 -26.07 -1.82
N ALA A 294 -6.54 -24.74 -1.83
CA ALA A 294 -5.37 -24.10 -1.24
C ALA A 294 -5.28 -24.36 0.28
N LEU A 295 -6.40 -24.22 1.01
CA LEU A 295 -6.44 -24.51 2.45
C LEU A 295 -6.04 -25.95 2.75
N LYS A 296 -6.53 -26.93 1.99
CA LYS A 296 -6.10 -28.34 2.14
C LYS A 296 -4.61 -28.53 1.90
N LYS A 297 -4.02 -27.86 0.90
CA LYS A 297 -2.58 -27.91 0.66
C LYS A 297 -1.80 -27.28 1.81
N LEU A 298 -2.24 -26.12 2.29
CA LEU A 298 -1.62 -25.44 3.43
C LEU A 298 -1.71 -26.27 4.70
N ALA A 299 -2.78 -27.05 4.92
CA ALA A 299 -2.96 -27.86 6.12
C ALA A 299 -1.94 -29.00 6.26
N VAL A 300 -1.37 -29.48 5.14
CA VAL A 300 -0.42 -30.60 5.11
C VAL A 300 1.03 -30.12 5.07
N ILE A 301 1.25 -28.81 5.26
CA ILE A 301 2.60 -28.29 5.45
C ILE A 301 3.05 -28.71 6.85
N ASP A 302 3.63 -29.90 6.93
CA ASP A 302 4.39 -30.31 8.08
C ASP A 302 5.49 -29.28 8.29
N SER A 303 5.50 -28.74 9.50
CA SER A 303 6.45 -27.75 10.03
C SER A 303 7.78 -27.79 9.26
N TYR A 304 8.02 -26.77 8.43
CA TYR A 304 9.38 -26.44 7.98
C TYR A 304 10.25 -26.40 9.24
N LYS A 305 11.13 -27.38 9.36
CA LYS A 305 12.21 -27.41 10.37
C LYS A 305 13.21 -26.31 10.04
#